data_AF-A0A974DZE9-F1
#
_entry.id   AF-A0A974DZE9-F1
#
_cell.length_a   1.000
_cell.length_b   1.000
_cell.length_c   1.000
_cell.angle_alpha   90.00
_cell.angle_beta   90.00
_cell.angle_gamma   90.00
#
_symmetry.space_group_name_H-M   'P 1'
#
loop_
_entity.id
_entity.type
_entity.pdbx_description
1 polymer ?
#
loop_
_entity_poly.entity_id
_entity_poly.type
_entity_poly.pdbx_seq_one_letter_code
_entity_poly.pdbx_strand_id
1 'polypeptide(L)'
;MAVDKALVVIVGLLVILAYVHGMSPGGKRRCLCKGNGAKRFGLKSLKKVEVFPVSPGCENVEIIATLKSGHLICINPESKTINKLIFAMKKKWDHKSIG
;
A
#
# COMPACT_ATOMS: atom_id res chain seq x y z
N MET A 1 32.40 11.05 44.83
CA MET A 1 31.68 9.75 44.81
C MET A 1 30.20 9.85 44.42
N ALA A 2 29.52 11.00 44.56
CA ALA A 2 28.16 11.16 44.03
C ALA A 2 28.15 11.46 42.51
N VAL A 3 29.19 12.16 42.02
CA VAL A 3 29.37 12.55 40.61
C VAL A 3 29.58 11.35 39.67
N ASP A 4 30.33 10.32 40.09
CA ASP A 4 30.54 9.09 39.33
C ASP A 4 29.25 8.30 39.13
N LYS A 5 28.44 8.15 40.19
CA LYS A 5 27.16 7.44 40.12
C LYS A 5 26.17 8.17 39.22
N ALA A 6 26.14 9.50 39.32
CA ALA A 6 25.32 10.33 38.44
C ALA A 6 25.74 10.20 36.97
N LEU A 7 27.04 10.19 36.70
CA LEU A 7 27.57 10.03 35.35
C LEU A 7 27.20 8.66 34.74
N VAL A 8 27.35 7.59 35.50
CA VAL A 8 26.99 6.22 35.04
C VAL A 8 25.49 6.13 34.74
N VAL A 9 24.64 6.74 35.57
CA VAL A 9 23.18 6.75 35.34
C VAL A 9 22.83 7.54 34.07
N ILE A 10 23.45 8.71 33.86
CA ILE A 10 23.21 9.52 32.65
C ILE A 10 23.65 8.79 31.39
N VAL A 11 24.85 8.19 31.41
CA VAL A 11 25.37 7.41 30.27
C VAL A 11 24.49 6.21 29.99
N GLY A 12 24.06 5.48 31.03
CA GLY A 12 23.13 4.36 30.89
C GLY A 12 21.80 4.78 30.26
N LEU A 13 21.24 5.92 30.67
CA LEU A 13 20.00 6.45 30.13
C LEU A 13 20.14 6.81 28.64
N LEU A 14 21.22 7.48 28.26
CA LEU A 14 21.50 7.85 26.86
C LEU A 14 21.67 6.62 25.97
N VAL A 15 22.35 5.59 26.47
CA VAL A 15 22.53 4.32 25.77
C VAL A 15 21.17 3.63 25.55
N ILE A 16 20.32 3.57 26.59
CA ILE A 16 18.96 3.01 26.47
C ILE A 16 18.15 3.76 25.43
N LEU A 17 18.14 5.10 25.47
CA LEU A 17 17.39 5.94 24.51
C LEU A 17 17.88 5.77 23.07
N ALA A 18 19.18 5.56 22.86
CA ALA A 18 19.74 5.25 21.53
C ALA A 18 19.23 3.91 20.98
N TYR A 19 18.97 2.91 21.85
CA TYR A 19 18.40 1.63 21.44
C TYR A 19 16.90 1.70 21.12
N VAL A 20 16.14 2.66 21.67
CA VAL A 20 14.68 2.75 21.43
C VAL A 20 14.31 3.39 20.08
N HIS A 21 15.28 3.76 19.23
CA HIS A 21 15.01 4.47 17.96
C HIS A 21 14.35 3.63 16.84
N GLY A 22 13.88 2.42 17.13
CA GLY A 22 13.34 1.47 16.14
C GLY A 22 11.83 1.27 16.12
N MET A 23 11.06 1.81 17.06
CA MET A 23 9.61 1.60 17.09
C MET A 23 8.88 2.82 16.53
N SER A 24 8.58 2.77 15.23
CA SER A 24 7.58 3.65 14.64
C SER A 24 6.26 3.46 15.41
N PRO A 25 5.79 4.45 16.19
CA PRO A 25 4.56 4.29 16.95
C PRO A 25 3.42 4.13 15.94
N GLY A 26 2.81 2.95 15.93
CA GLY A 26 1.60 2.61 15.15
C GLY A 26 1.56 3.30 13.79
N GLY A 27 2.37 2.81 12.84
CA GLY A 27 2.48 3.39 11.51
C GLY A 27 1.10 3.67 10.93
N LYS A 28 0.78 4.95 10.72
CA LYS A 28 -0.40 5.37 9.94
C LYS A 28 -0.50 4.45 8.74
N ARG A 29 -1.65 3.78 8.55
CA ARG A 29 -1.94 2.95 7.38
C ARG A 29 -1.39 3.66 6.14
N ARG A 30 -0.32 3.11 5.55
CA ARG A 30 0.35 3.64 4.36
C ARG A 30 -0.32 3.12 3.08
N CYS A 31 -1.63 2.87 3.16
CA CYS A 31 -2.43 2.51 2.00
C CYS A 31 -2.37 3.66 0.99
N LEU A 32 -2.12 3.34 -0.28
CA LEU A 32 -2.07 4.29 -1.38
C LEU A 32 -3.46 4.86 -1.68
N CYS A 33 -4.50 4.05 -1.49
CA CYS A 33 -5.89 4.37 -1.69
C CYS A 33 -6.52 4.98 -0.44
N LYS A 34 -7.18 6.13 -0.63
CA LYS A 34 -8.00 6.77 0.40
C LYS A 34 -9.48 6.45 0.13
N GLY A 35 -10.15 5.77 1.06
CA GLY A 35 -11.57 5.43 0.97
C GLY A 35 -11.89 4.25 0.03
N ASN A 36 -13.16 4.11 -0.34
CA ASN A 36 -13.73 2.90 -0.95
C ASN A 36 -13.49 2.74 -2.47
N GLY A 37 -12.51 3.45 -3.06
CA GLY A 37 -12.21 3.39 -4.49
C GLY A 37 -13.32 3.92 -5.43
N ALA A 38 -13.04 3.93 -6.73
CA ALA A 38 -13.97 4.37 -7.76
C ALA A 38 -15.08 3.34 -7.98
N LYS A 39 -16.35 3.78 -7.83
CA LYS A 39 -17.52 2.91 -8.01
C LYS A 39 -17.79 2.55 -9.47
N ARG A 40 -17.41 3.41 -10.42
CA ARG A 40 -17.62 3.21 -11.86
C ARG A 40 -16.41 3.69 -12.65
N PHE A 41 -15.94 2.86 -13.57
CA PHE A 41 -14.92 3.20 -14.56
C PHE A 41 -15.17 2.41 -15.85
N GLY A 42 -14.78 2.99 -16.99
CA GLY A 42 -14.87 2.30 -18.27
C GLY A 42 -13.68 1.36 -18.48
N LEU A 43 -13.92 0.07 -18.70
CA LEU A 43 -12.84 -0.91 -18.95
C LEU A 43 -11.96 -0.54 -20.16
N LYS A 44 -12.55 0.11 -21.18
CA LYS A 44 -11.83 0.56 -22.38
C LYS A 44 -10.86 1.72 -22.11
N SER A 45 -11.08 2.46 -21.02
CA SER A 45 -10.27 3.61 -20.61
C SER A 45 -9.08 3.20 -19.76
N LEU A 46 -8.97 1.94 -19.34
CA LEU A 46 -7.83 1.45 -18.58
C LEU A 46 -6.60 1.26 -19.48
N LYS A 47 -5.45 1.71 -19.00
CA LYS A 47 -4.13 1.54 -19.63
C LYS A 47 -3.31 0.48 -18.91
N LYS A 48 -3.24 0.54 -17.58
CA LYS A 48 -2.47 -0.38 -16.72
C LYS A 48 -3.27 -0.68 -15.46
N VAL A 49 -3.12 -1.89 -14.92
CA VAL A 49 -3.71 -2.32 -13.65
C VAL A 49 -2.60 -2.95 -12.81
N GLU A 50 -2.50 -2.55 -11.56
CA GLU A 50 -1.51 -3.02 -10.59
C GLU A 50 -2.25 -3.47 -9.33
N VAL A 51 -1.82 -4.61 -8.78
CA VAL A 51 -2.41 -5.21 -7.59
C VAL A 51 -1.35 -5.22 -6.50
N PHE A 52 -1.66 -4.57 -5.38
CA PHE A 52 -0.82 -4.50 -4.20
C PHE A 52 -1.45 -5.38 -3.11
N PRO A 53 -0.76 -6.45 -2.68
CA PRO A 53 -1.27 -7.32 -1.64
C PRO A 53 -1.19 -6.66 -0.25
N VAL A 54 -1.80 -7.31 0.74
CA VAL A 54 -1.69 -6.94 2.15
C VAL A 54 -0.21 -6.84 2.56
N SER A 55 0.13 -5.79 3.29
CA SER A 55 1.50 -5.52 3.77
C SER A 55 1.49 -4.98 5.20
N PRO A 56 2.61 -5.00 5.94
CA PRO A 56 2.70 -4.38 7.27
C PRO A 56 2.31 -2.90 7.29
N GLY A 57 2.41 -2.20 6.14
CA GLY A 57 1.99 -0.81 5.99
C GLY A 57 0.50 -0.63 5.63
N CYS A 58 -0.16 -1.63 5.05
CA CYS A 58 -1.56 -1.56 4.64
C CYS A 58 -2.22 -2.95 4.75
N GLU A 59 -3.23 -3.06 5.61
CA GLU A 59 -3.96 -4.32 5.84
C GLU A 59 -4.93 -4.71 4.72
N ASN A 60 -5.16 -3.80 3.76
CA ASN A 60 -6.09 -4.02 2.65
C ASN A 60 -5.32 -4.38 1.38
N VAL A 61 -5.94 -5.21 0.54
CA VAL A 61 -5.51 -5.36 -0.86
C VAL A 61 -5.89 -4.10 -1.62
N GLU A 62 -4.94 -3.51 -2.33
CA GLU A 62 -5.18 -2.32 -3.15
C GLU A 62 -5.06 -2.68 -4.64
N ILE A 63 -6.03 -2.23 -5.42
CA ILE A 63 -6.00 -2.40 -6.87
C ILE A 63 -6.00 -1.01 -7.49
N ILE A 64 -4.89 -0.66 -8.14
CA ILE A 64 -4.69 0.67 -8.70
C ILE A 64 -4.66 0.54 -10.21
N ALA A 65 -5.51 1.33 -10.88
CA ALA A 65 -5.55 1.38 -12.33
C ALA A 65 -5.13 2.76 -12.83
N THR A 66 -4.29 2.75 -13.86
CA THR A 66 -3.96 3.95 -14.63
C THR A 66 -4.90 4.03 -15.82
N LEU A 67 -5.63 5.13 -15.96
CA LEU A 67 -6.44 5.42 -17.14
C LEU A 67 -5.56 5.86 -18.31
N LYS A 68 -6.08 5.76 -19.54
CA LYS A 68 -5.43 6.27 -20.75
C LYS A 68 -5.20 7.78 -20.70
N SER A 69 -6.01 8.51 -19.93
CA SER A 69 -5.82 9.92 -19.63
C SER A 69 -4.63 10.20 -18.70
N GLY A 70 -4.00 9.16 -18.12
CA GLY A 70 -2.94 9.28 -17.12
C GLY A 70 -3.46 9.37 -15.68
N HIS A 71 -4.77 9.51 -15.48
CA HIS A 71 -5.34 9.58 -14.13
C HIS A 71 -5.29 8.22 -13.43
N LEU A 72 -4.89 8.23 -12.16
CA LEU A 72 -4.84 7.05 -11.30
C LEU A 72 -6.16 6.91 -10.54
N ILE A 73 -6.72 5.70 -10.55
CA ILE A 73 -7.93 5.37 -9.79
C ILE A 73 -7.69 4.14 -8.94
N CYS A 74 -8.24 4.15 -7.73
CA CYS A 74 -8.35 2.98 -6.88
C CYS A 74 -9.60 2.18 -7.24
N ILE A 75 -9.49 0.85 -7.25
CA ILE A 75 -10.59 -0.06 -7.52
C ILE A 75 -10.89 -0.82 -6.24
N ASN A 76 -12.16 -0.87 -5.84
CA ASN A 76 -12.59 -1.66 -4.70
C ASN A 76 -12.55 -3.15 -5.05
N PRO A 77 -11.74 -3.98 -4.34
CA PRO A 77 -11.67 -5.42 -4.58
C PRO A 77 -12.99 -6.15 -4.31
N GLU A 78 -13.88 -5.61 -3.47
CA GLU A 78 -15.17 -6.21 -3.14
C GLU A 78 -16.30 -5.81 -4.11
N SER A 79 -16.01 -4.96 -5.09
CA SER A 79 -17.01 -4.47 -6.05
C SER A 79 -17.26 -5.48 -7.18
N LYS A 80 -18.54 -5.64 -7.58
CA LYS A 80 -18.94 -6.45 -8.76
C LYS A 80 -18.21 -6.04 -10.06
N THR A 81 -17.68 -4.82 -10.13
CA THR A 81 -16.91 -4.33 -11.28
C THR A 81 -15.57 -5.07 -11.44
N ILE A 82 -14.97 -5.60 -10.37
CA ILE A 82 -13.68 -6.29 -10.43
C ILE A 82 -13.75 -7.58 -11.27
N ASN A 83 -14.85 -8.32 -11.16
CA ASN A 83 -15.04 -9.57 -11.92
C ASN A 83 -15.07 -9.31 -13.42
N LYS A 84 -15.72 -8.21 -13.84
CA LYS A 84 -15.74 -7.76 -15.23
C LYS A 84 -14.34 -7.37 -15.71
N LEU A 85 -13.55 -6.72 -14.85
CA LEU A 85 -12.17 -6.35 -15.15
C LEU A 85 -11.30 -7.58 -15.38
N ILE A 86 -11.32 -8.54 -14.45
CA ILE A 86 -10.54 -9.78 -14.55
C ILE A 86 -10.92 -10.55 -15.82
N PHE A 87 -12.21 -10.68 -16.11
CA PHE A 87 -12.68 -11.35 -17.33
C PHE A 87 -12.16 -10.68 -18.60
N ALA A 88 -12.23 -9.34 -18.67
CA ALA A 88 -11.74 -8.59 -19.81
C ALA A 88 -10.20 -8.69 -19.97
N MET A 89 -9.47 -8.73 -18.86
CA MET A 89 -8.02 -8.93 -18.86
C MET A 89 -7.64 -10.33 -19.34
N LYS A 90 -8.34 -11.37 -18.87
CA LYS A 90 -8.14 -12.76 -19.33
C LYS A 90 -8.33 -12.88 -20.84
N LYS A 91 -9.41 -12.33 -21.38
CA LYS A 91 -9.68 -12.33 -22.84
C LYS A 91 -8.59 -11.61 -23.64
N LYS A 92 -8.08 -10.49 -23.14
CA LYS A 92 -6.99 -9.77 -23.80
C LYS A 92 -5.68 -10.55 -23.75
N TRP A 93 -5.39 -11.23 -22.65
CA TRP A 93 -4.17 -12.03 -22.51
C TRP A 93 -4.20 -13.22 -23.46
N ASP A 94 -5.33 -13.94 -23.51
CA ASP A 94 -5.57 -15.06 -24.44
C ASP A 94 -5.33 -14.66 -25.91
N HIS A 95 -5.93 -13.55 -26.35
CA HIS A 95 -5.72 -13.05 -27.71
C HIS A 95 -4.28 -12.56 -27.94
N LYS A 96 -3.59 -12.08 -26.90
CA LYS A 96 -2.19 -11.65 -27.03
C LYS A 96 -1.21 -12.83 -27.03
N SER A 97 -1.56 -13.96 -26.40
CA SER A 97 -0.74 -15.17 -26.41
C SER A 97 -0.80 -15.97 -27.71
N ILE A 98 -1.76 -15.66 -28.59
CA ILE A 98 -1.94 -16.32 -29.89
C ILE A 98 -1.31 -15.51 -31.05
N GLY A 99 -1.01 -14.23 -30.82
CA GLY A 99 -0.47 -13.30 -31.83
C GLY A 99 1.03 -13.05 -31.70
#